data_AF-A0A7Y9J8B7-F1
#
_entry.id   AF-A0A7Y9J8B7-F1
#
_cell.length_a   1.000
_cell.length_b   1.000
_cell.length_c   1.000
_cell.angle_alpha   90.00
_cell.angle_beta   90.00
_cell.angle_gamma   90.00
#
_symmetry.space_group_name_H-M   'P 1'
#
loop_
_entity.id
_entity.type
_entity.pdbx_description
1 polymer ?
#
loop_
_entity_poly.entity_id
_entity_poly.type
_entity_poly.pdbx_seq_one_letter_code
_entity_poly.pdbx_strand_id
1 'polypeptide(L)'
;MSEISTSTDVTETVPEVPGSGTTARVALSPQAAELLVTLTDLHGPLMFHQSGGCCDGSAPMCYPDGDFKLGGQDVHLGDLEVAGLEKPIGFHMSASQFEYWKHTHLTVDVVKGRGSGFSVEAPEGVRFIIRSRLFTDDEWRALEGA
;
A
#
# COMPACT_ATOMS: atom_id res chain seq x y z
N MET A 1 39.09 26.66 19.75
CA MET A 1 38.53 27.72 18.89
C MET A 1 38.09 27.06 17.59
N SER A 2 36.78 27.04 17.37
CA SER A 2 35.98 26.79 16.15
C SER A 2 36.34 25.59 15.26
N GLU A 3 35.57 24.50 15.30
CA GLU A 3 34.29 24.27 14.61
C GLU A 3 34.43 24.17 13.08
N ILE A 4 34.28 22.95 12.55
CA ILE A 4 34.02 22.73 11.13
C ILE A 4 32.67 22.03 11.02
N SER A 5 31.77 22.79 10.41
CA SER A 5 30.36 22.60 10.10
C SER A 5 29.96 21.18 9.68
N THR A 6 29.01 20.61 10.42
CA THR A 6 28.14 19.53 9.96
C THR A 6 27.04 20.16 9.11
N SER A 7 27.02 19.91 7.81
CA SER A 7 25.86 20.23 6.97
C SER A 7 25.80 19.27 5.80
N THR A 8 24.94 18.27 5.94
CA THR A 8 24.32 17.61 4.79
C THR A 8 22.82 17.74 5.03
N ASP A 9 22.26 18.80 4.48
CA ASP A 9 20.82 18.98 4.33
C ASP A 9 20.35 17.91 3.34
N VAL A 10 19.77 16.83 3.86
CA VAL A 10 19.02 15.87 3.04
C VAL A 10 17.61 16.42 2.99
N THR A 11 17.36 17.31 2.03
CA THR A 11 16.01 17.73 1.69
C THR A 11 15.34 16.55 0.98
N GLU A 12 14.81 15.61 1.76
CA GLU A 12 13.88 14.59 1.28
C GLU A 12 12.61 15.31 0.84
N THR A 13 12.54 15.62 -0.44
CA THR A 13 11.31 16.09 -1.08
C THR A 13 10.35 14.90 -1.08
N VAL A 14 9.37 14.94 -0.19
CA VAL A 14 8.27 13.98 -0.19
C VAL A 14 7.53 14.16 -1.52
N PRO A 15 7.54 13.16 -2.43
CA PRO A 15 6.78 13.26 -3.66
C PRO A 15 5.31 13.41 -3.30
N GLU A 16 4.66 14.44 -3.85
CA GLU A 16 3.22 14.62 -3.75
C GLU A 16 2.55 13.41 -4.39
N VAL A 17 1.99 12.53 -3.56
CA VAL A 17 1.28 11.34 -4.01
C VAL A 17 -0.04 11.83 -4.62
N PRO A 18 -0.31 11.59 -5.91
CA PRO A 18 -1.56 12.04 -6.54
C PRO A 18 -2.73 11.27 -5.94
N GLY A 19 -3.41 11.92 -5.00
CA GLY A 19 -4.66 11.47 -4.39
C GLY A 19 -5.58 12.65 -4.08
N SER A 20 -5.48 13.73 -4.86
CA SER A 20 -6.30 14.93 -4.71
C SER A 20 -7.71 14.66 -5.23
N GLY A 21 -8.62 14.28 -4.32
CA GLY A 21 -10.08 14.26 -4.56
C GLY A 21 -10.81 12.92 -4.47
N THR A 22 -10.14 11.80 -4.17
CA THR A 22 -10.79 10.48 -4.19
C THR A 22 -11.23 10.06 -2.78
N THR A 23 -12.51 9.67 -2.61
CA THR A 23 -13.03 9.06 -1.38
C THR A 23 -12.63 7.58 -1.22
N ALA A 24 -11.81 7.04 -2.13
CA ALA A 24 -11.30 5.67 -2.03
C ALA A 24 -10.41 5.52 -0.80
N ARG A 25 -10.51 4.37 -0.10
CA ARG A 25 -9.69 4.08 1.08
C ARG A 25 -8.26 3.69 0.75
N VAL A 26 -8.05 3.13 -0.44
CA VAL A 26 -6.75 2.65 -0.91
C VAL A 26 -6.55 2.99 -2.39
N ALA A 27 -5.32 3.29 -2.76
CA ALA A 27 -4.89 3.56 -4.13
C ALA A 27 -3.49 2.98 -4.37
N LEU A 28 -3.00 3.10 -5.61
CA LEU A 28 -1.67 2.69 -6.04
C LEU A 28 -0.85 3.90 -6.49
N SER A 29 0.46 3.87 -6.26
CA SER A 29 1.38 4.70 -7.01
C SER A 29 1.52 4.17 -8.45
N PRO A 30 1.94 5.01 -9.40
CA PRO A 30 2.20 4.57 -10.78
C PRO A 30 3.21 3.41 -10.84
N GLN A 31 4.29 3.48 -10.05
CA GLN A 31 5.33 2.45 -10.03
C GLN A 31 4.82 1.12 -9.46
N ALA A 32 3.96 1.16 -8.45
CA ALA A 32 3.34 -0.04 -7.91
C ALA A 32 2.38 -0.66 -8.93
N ALA A 33 1.59 0.15 -9.65
CA ALA A 33 0.69 -0.34 -10.70
C ALA A 33 1.45 -1.04 -11.84
N GLU A 34 2.56 -0.46 -12.31
CA GLU A 34 3.41 -1.08 -13.34
C GLU A 34 4.00 -2.42 -12.90
N LEU A 35 4.49 -2.50 -11.66
CA LEU A 35 5.00 -3.75 -11.11
C LEU A 35 3.90 -4.81 -11.00
N LEU A 36 2.68 -4.43 -10.61
CA LEU A 36 1.58 -5.38 -10.47
C LEU A 36 1.15 -6.01 -11.79
N VAL A 37 1.30 -5.31 -12.92
CA VAL A 37 1.12 -5.92 -14.25
C VAL A 37 2.11 -7.06 -14.45
N THR A 38 3.40 -6.78 -14.21
CA THR A 38 4.47 -7.78 -14.37
C THR A 38 4.28 -8.97 -13.44
N LEU A 39 3.93 -8.72 -12.17
CA LEU A 39 3.72 -9.79 -11.19
C LEU A 39 2.47 -10.62 -11.52
N THR A 40 1.42 -10.00 -12.05
CA THR A 40 0.21 -10.71 -12.47
C THR A 40 0.48 -11.61 -13.66
N ASP A 41 1.30 -11.17 -14.62
CA ASP A 41 1.73 -12.02 -15.75
C ASP A 41 2.51 -13.26 -15.28
N LEU A 42 3.28 -13.14 -14.20
CA LEU A 42 4.11 -14.22 -13.64
C LEU A 42 3.34 -15.17 -12.72
N HIS A 43 2.42 -14.63 -11.91
CA HIS A 43 1.81 -15.35 -10.80
C HIS A 43 0.30 -15.57 -10.96
N GLY A 44 -0.31 -14.98 -11.99
CA GLY A 44 -1.77 -14.91 -12.14
C GLY A 44 -2.38 -13.79 -11.29
N PRO A 45 -3.72 -13.78 -11.12
CA PRO A 45 -4.41 -12.77 -10.32
C PRO A 45 -3.81 -12.62 -8.93
N LEU A 46 -3.78 -11.39 -8.42
CA LEU A 46 -3.13 -11.06 -7.15
C LEU A 46 -4.13 -10.52 -6.13
N MET A 47 -3.74 -10.55 -4.87
CA MET A 47 -4.42 -9.89 -3.76
C MET A 47 -3.40 -9.26 -2.81
N PHE A 48 -3.82 -8.21 -2.10
CA PHE A 48 -3.07 -7.65 -0.98
C PHE A 48 -3.70 -8.04 0.35
N HIS A 49 -2.85 -8.28 1.35
CA HIS A 49 -3.25 -8.35 2.75
C HIS A 49 -2.30 -7.56 3.65
N GLN A 50 -2.87 -6.90 4.66
CA GLN A 50 -2.12 -6.18 5.67
C GLN A 50 -2.61 -6.49 7.09
N SER A 51 -1.88 -7.35 7.79
CA SER A 51 -1.95 -7.54 9.25
C SER A 51 -0.76 -6.84 9.92
N GLY A 52 -0.98 -5.90 10.84
CA GLY A 52 0.08 -5.13 11.52
C GLY A 52 1.03 -5.93 12.43
N GLY A 53 1.77 -6.89 11.88
CA GLY A 53 2.64 -7.83 12.58
C GLY A 53 4.07 -7.33 12.87
N CYS A 54 4.74 -8.04 13.78
CA CYS A 54 5.99 -7.64 14.45
C CYS A 54 7.28 -7.78 13.59
N CYS A 55 7.30 -8.63 12.57
CA CYS A 55 8.56 -9.00 11.89
C CYS A 55 8.86 -8.22 10.59
N ASP A 56 7.84 -7.72 9.87
CA ASP A 56 8.01 -6.93 8.63
C ASP A 56 7.32 -5.56 8.68
N GLY A 57 6.70 -5.22 9.83
CA GLY A 57 6.01 -3.95 10.04
C GLY A 57 4.81 -3.77 9.13
N SER A 58 4.25 -2.57 9.12
CA SER A 58 3.07 -2.14 8.37
C SER A 58 3.23 -2.13 6.83
N ALA A 59 3.99 -3.06 6.27
CA ALA A 59 4.07 -3.25 4.82
C ALA A 59 2.86 -4.08 4.34
N PRO A 60 2.28 -3.75 3.17
CA PRO A 60 1.26 -4.58 2.56
C PRO A 60 1.94 -5.77 1.88
N MET A 61 1.36 -6.94 2.02
CA MET A 61 1.87 -8.18 1.45
C MET A 61 1.07 -8.54 0.20
N CYS A 62 1.74 -8.87 -0.89
CA CYS A 62 1.14 -9.26 -2.16
C CYS A 62 1.22 -10.78 -2.34
N TYR A 63 0.09 -11.41 -2.62
CA TYR A 63 -0.06 -12.85 -2.81
C TYR A 63 -0.76 -13.15 -4.13
N PRO A 64 -0.62 -14.35 -4.71
CA PRO A 64 -1.60 -14.85 -5.67
C PRO A 64 -2.99 -14.88 -5.02
N ASP A 65 -4.01 -14.54 -5.79
CA ASP A 65 -5.38 -14.46 -5.31
C ASP A 65 -5.85 -15.82 -4.78
N GLY A 66 -6.35 -15.83 -3.53
CA GLY A 66 -6.79 -17.03 -2.82
C GLY A 66 -5.71 -17.79 -2.04
N ASP A 67 -4.42 -17.47 -2.21
CA ASP A 67 -3.34 -18.14 -1.47
C ASP A 67 -3.27 -17.68 -0.01
N PHE A 68 -3.64 -16.43 0.26
CA PHE A 68 -3.85 -15.95 1.63
C PHE A 68 -5.31 -16.18 2.06
N LYS A 69 -5.49 -16.91 3.16
CA LYS A 69 -6.83 -17.19 3.70
C LYS A 69 -7.35 -16.02 4.52
N LEU A 70 -8.28 -15.27 3.97
CA LEU A 70 -9.04 -14.25 4.69
C LEU A 70 -9.95 -14.88 5.73
N GLY A 71 -10.00 -14.30 6.92
CA GLY A 71 -10.89 -14.65 8.01
C GLY A 71 -11.98 -13.60 8.25
N GLY A 72 -12.91 -13.89 9.16
CA GLY A 72 -13.99 -12.96 9.53
C GLY A 72 -13.54 -11.69 10.27
N GLN A 73 -12.23 -11.50 10.46
CA GLN A 73 -11.62 -10.30 11.04
C GLN A 73 -10.76 -9.56 10.03
N ASP A 74 -10.90 -9.86 8.74
CA ASP A 74 -10.30 -9.09 7.66
C ASP A 74 -11.35 -8.19 7.01
N VAL A 75 -10.98 -6.93 6.82
CA VAL A 75 -11.79 -5.89 6.20
C VAL A 75 -11.30 -5.73 4.77
N HIS A 76 -12.21 -5.78 3.80
CA HIS A 76 -11.94 -5.40 2.43
C HIS A 76 -11.94 -3.86 2.33
N LEU A 77 -10.80 -3.27 1.98
CA LEU A 77 -10.64 -1.81 1.90
C LEU A 77 -11.04 -1.26 0.54
N GLY A 78 -10.90 -2.07 -0.51
CA GLY A 78 -11.26 -1.71 -1.87
C GLY A 78 -10.55 -2.57 -2.90
N ASP A 79 -11.01 -2.41 -4.12
CA ASP A 79 -10.49 -3.04 -5.33
C ASP A 79 -9.57 -2.07 -6.07
N LEU A 80 -8.32 -2.48 -6.28
CA LEU A 80 -7.30 -1.69 -6.97
C LEU A 80 -7.37 -1.96 -8.48
N GLU A 81 -7.91 -0.99 -9.20
CA GLU A 81 -7.96 -1.01 -10.66
C GLU A 81 -6.57 -0.70 -11.25
N VAL A 82 -6.07 -1.59 -12.12
CA VAL A 82 -4.77 -1.44 -12.78
C VAL A 82 -4.95 -1.59 -14.28
N ALA A 83 -4.56 -0.57 -15.04
CA ALA A 83 -4.62 -0.62 -16.49
C ALA A 83 -3.76 -1.77 -17.02
N GLY A 84 -4.36 -2.63 -17.87
CA GLY A 84 -3.71 -3.82 -18.41
C GLY A 84 -4.04 -5.11 -17.67
N LEU A 85 -4.70 -5.05 -16.51
CA LEU A 85 -5.23 -6.22 -15.83
C LEU A 85 -6.72 -6.43 -16.16
N GLU A 86 -7.13 -7.69 -16.29
CA GLU A 86 -8.53 -8.05 -16.54
C GLU A 86 -9.41 -7.98 -15.27
N LYS A 87 -8.79 -8.13 -14.10
CA LYS A 87 -9.46 -8.13 -12.80
C LYS A 87 -8.76 -7.14 -11.87
N PRO A 88 -9.52 -6.42 -11.02
CA PRO A 88 -8.92 -5.61 -9.99
C PRO A 88 -8.23 -6.49 -8.93
N ILE A 89 -7.32 -5.86 -8.19
CA ILE A 89 -6.58 -6.51 -7.11
C ILE A 89 -7.21 -6.10 -5.78
N GLY A 90 -7.81 -7.05 -5.07
CA GLY A 90 -8.46 -6.78 -3.79
C GLY A 90 -7.45 -6.48 -2.68
N PHE A 91 -7.65 -5.38 -1.94
CA PHE A 91 -6.84 -5.03 -0.78
C PHE A 91 -7.59 -5.32 0.53
N HIS A 92 -7.01 -6.16 1.37
CA HIS A 92 -7.57 -6.56 2.65
C HIS A 92 -6.68 -6.15 3.81
N MET A 93 -7.27 -5.87 4.97
CA MET A 93 -6.55 -5.46 6.17
C MET A 93 -7.19 -6.09 7.39
N SER A 94 -6.41 -6.48 8.39
CA SER A 94 -6.99 -6.97 9.64
C SER A 94 -7.84 -5.88 10.32
N ALA A 95 -8.94 -6.23 10.97
CA ALA A 95 -9.87 -5.28 11.60
C ALA A 95 -9.16 -4.38 12.64
N SER A 96 -8.23 -4.93 13.40
CA SER A 96 -7.41 -4.17 14.35
C SER A 96 -6.56 -3.09 13.66
N GLN A 97 -6.03 -3.40 12.49
CA GLN A 97 -5.26 -2.46 11.70
C GLN A 97 -6.20 -1.46 11.03
N PHE A 98 -7.34 -1.91 10.50
CA PHE A 98 -8.35 -1.02 9.93
C PHE A 98 -8.79 0.05 10.93
N GLU A 99 -9.06 -0.31 12.19
CA GLU A 99 -9.46 0.67 13.21
C GLU A 99 -8.44 1.79 13.42
N TYR A 100 -7.14 1.49 13.26
CA TYR A 100 -6.08 2.48 13.35
C TYR A 100 -5.99 3.37 12.10
N TRP A 101 -6.25 2.82 10.91
CA TRP A 101 -6.04 3.52 9.63
C TRP A 101 -7.34 4.03 8.98
N LYS A 102 -8.52 3.79 9.57
CA LYS A 102 -9.82 4.10 8.96
C LYS A 102 -9.98 5.58 8.57
N HIS A 103 -9.29 6.49 9.25
CA HIS A 103 -9.30 7.93 8.99
C HIS A 103 -8.21 8.40 8.00
N THR A 104 -7.54 7.45 7.34
CA THR A 104 -6.47 7.74 6.38
C THR A 104 -6.79 7.18 5.00
N HIS A 105 -6.39 7.92 3.98
CA HIS A 105 -6.22 7.39 2.63
C HIS A 105 -4.89 6.67 2.55
N LEU A 106 -4.89 5.44 2.06
CA LEU A 106 -3.70 4.63 1.87
C LEU A 106 -3.28 4.63 0.42
N THR A 107 -1.98 4.74 0.18
CA THR A 107 -1.40 4.47 -1.14
C THR A 107 -0.37 3.37 -1.02
N VAL A 108 -0.61 2.27 -1.74
CA VAL A 108 0.38 1.21 -1.94
C VAL A 108 1.42 1.73 -2.93
N ASP A 109 2.66 1.82 -2.48
CA ASP A 109 3.80 2.22 -3.29
C ASP A 109 4.88 1.13 -3.26
N VAL A 110 5.90 1.25 -4.11
CA VAL A 110 7.01 0.31 -4.20
C VAL A 110 8.34 1.03 -4.08
N VAL A 111 9.27 0.45 -3.32
CA VAL A 111 10.65 0.94 -3.18
C VAL A 111 11.64 -0.19 -3.34
N LYS A 112 12.89 0.15 -3.69
CA LYS A 112 14.00 -0.81 -3.67
C LYS A 112 14.25 -1.29 -2.24
N GLY A 113 14.45 -2.58 -2.09
CA GLY A 113 14.74 -3.17 -0.79
C GLY A 113 14.30 -4.61 -0.70
N ARG A 114 14.71 -5.28 0.38
CA ARG A 114 14.30 -6.65 0.64
C ARG A 114 12.82 -6.67 1.07
N GLY A 115 11.97 -7.25 0.24
CA GLY A 115 10.60 -7.61 0.59
C GLY A 115 10.54 -8.76 1.58
N SER A 116 9.36 -8.96 2.16
CA SER A 116 9.10 -10.15 2.99
C SER A 116 9.14 -11.39 2.12
N GLY A 117 9.72 -12.49 2.63
CA GLY A 117 9.88 -13.73 1.87
C GLY A 117 8.57 -14.40 1.45
N PHE A 118 7.43 -13.93 1.95
CA PHE A 118 6.10 -14.41 1.57
C PHE A 118 5.43 -13.56 0.48
N SER A 119 5.96 -12.38 0.18
CA SER A 119 5.39 -11.46 -0.81
C SER A 119 5.97 -11.76 -2.19
N VAL A 120 5.13 -11.76 -3.24
CA VAL A 120 5.55 -12.21 -4.58
C VAL A 120 6.58 -11.30 -5.25
N GLU A 121 6.70 -10.03 -4.85
CA GLU A 121 7.71 -9.11 -5.38
C GLU A 121 9.12 -9.31 -4.80
N ALA A 122 9.26 -10.11 -3.74
CA ALA A 122 10.54 -10.26 -3.04
C ALA A 122 11.72 -10.69 -3.95
N PRO A 123 11.55 -11.59 -4.94
CA PRO A 123 12.61 -11.93 -5.90
C PRO A 123 13.07 -10.78 -6.79
N GLU A 124 12.23 -9.75 -6.98
CA GLU A 124 12.50 -8.59 -7.83
C GLU A 124 13.39 -7.53 -7.14
N GLY A 125 13.79 -7.77 -5.88
CA GLY A 125 14.65 -6.84 -5.13
C GLY A 125 13.95 -5.53 -4.73
N VAL A 126 12.62 -5.54 -4.73
CA VAL A 126 11.76 -4.45 -4.30
C VAL A 126 10.82 -4.92 -3.19
N ARG A 127 10.11 -3.97 -2.59
CA ARG A 127 9.08 -4.22 -1.58
C ARG A 127 7.96 -3.21 -1.70
N PHE A 128 6.74 -3.65 -1.43
CA PHE A 128 5.64 -2.70 -1.25
C PHE A 128 5.73 -1.98 0.10
N ILE A 129 5.20 -0.76 0.14
CA ILE A 129 5.05 0.07 1.33
C ILE A 129 3.68 0.76 1.31
N ILE A 130 3.19 1.16 2.48
CA ILE A 130 2.04 2.07 2.59
C ILE A 130 2.55 3.49 2.81
N ARG A 131 2.10 4.41 1.96
CA ARG A 131 2.05 5.85 2.26
C ARG A 131 0.65 6.19 2.74
N SER A 132 0.53 7.14 3.65
CA SER A 132 -0.78 7.59 4.10
C SER A 132 -0.87 9.10 4.24
N ARG A 133 -2.10 9.57 4.11
CA ARG A 133 -2.53 10.91 4.49
C ARG A 133 -3.85 10.81 5.24
N LEU A 134 -4.13 11.76 6.12
CA LEU A 134 -5.47 11.87 6.70
C LEU A 134 -6.47 12.22 5.60
N PHE A 135 -7.70 11.73 5.75
CA PHE A 135 -8.82 12.28 5.01
C PHE A 135 -9.07 13.72 5.46
N THR A 136 -9.48 14.56 4.51
CA THR A 136 -10.10 15.84 4.84
C THR A 136 -11.49 15.59 5.45
N ASP A 137 -12.02 16.59 6.17
CA ASP A 137 -13.35 16.49 6.77
C ASP A 137 -14.43 16.14 5.74
N ASP A 138 -14.35 16.70 4.53
CA ASP A 138 -15.32 16.46 3.47
C ASP A 138 -15.19 15.05 2.87
N GLU A 139 -13.96 14.55 2.66
CA GLU A 139 -13.72 13.16 2.25
C GLU A 139 -14.22 12.17 3.32
N TRP A 140 -13.99 12.47 4.60
CA TRP A 140 -14.44 11.63 5.70
C TRP A 140 -15.97 11.60 5.82
N ARG A 141 -16.63 12.76 5.70
CA ARG A 141 -18.10 12.82 5.66
C ARG A 141 -18.70 12.06 4.50
N ALA A 142 -18.07 12.14 3.32
CA ALA A 142 -18.52 11.39 2.15
C ALA A 142 -18.39 9.87 2.35
N LEU A 143 -17.37 9.42 3.09
CA LEU A 143 -17.15 8.00 3.42
C LEU A 143 -18.10 7.44 4.48
N GLU A 144 -18.45 8.22 5.50
CA GLU A 144 -19.37 7.79 6.57
C GLU A 144 -20.85 7.89 6.16
N GLY A 145 -21.15 8.67 5.13
CA GLY A 145 -22.52 8.87 4.61
C GLY A 145 -22.93 7.94 3.48
N ALA A 146 -22.04 7.07 2.99
CA ALA A 146 -22.27 6.10 1.92
C ALA A 146 -22.65 4.72 2.48
#